data_AF-A0A0D2HLH4-F1
#
_entry.id   AF-A0A0D2HLH4-F1
#
_cell.length_a   1.000
_cell.length_b   1.000
_cell.length_c   1.000
_cell.angle_alpha   90.00
_cell.angle_beta   90.00
_cell.angle_gamma   90.00
#
_symmetry.space_group_name_H-M   'P 1'
#
loop_
_entity.id
_entity.type
_entity.pdbx_description
1 polymer ?
#
loop_
_entity_poly.entity_id
_entity_poly.type
_entity_poly.pdbx_seq_one_letter_code
_entity_poly.pdbx_strand_id
1 'polypeptide(L)'
;MLILTRWRYQLDWWHDLHLRLDLRRAESLLLSNVCKRQALHLQLRLQPRLRRLVQPVSPSQSPSSSPTSAPPPATSTSPATSSGGLTYKASFTHYGAGDSFGSPNCNTNTAACFFYTYPGFSAAVSQNLYGAGPGQGQGPACGTCWKLVGETDSSGNALSNAGTSIVVMINNLCPADGNPLCAQNGLSGTNQYGANVNFDLCSDSGASEAFFGNSGVGLAVGTATQVDCSEWTGTIVH
;
A
#
# COMPACT_ATOMS: atom_id res chain seq x y z
N MET A 1 20.42 42.16 40.07
CA MET A 1 20.40 40.79 40.63
C MET A 1 19.19 39.99 40.11
N LEU A 2 18.94 40.00 38.79
CA LEU A 2 17.79 39.32 38.15
C LEU A 2 18.16 38.64 36.81
N ILE A 3 19.37 38.85 36.30
CA ILE A 3 19.84 38.31 35.01
C ILE A 3 20.53 36.95 35.21
N LEU A 4 21.11 36.68 36.38
CA LEU A 4 21.84 35.44 36.68
C LEU A 4 20.92 34.24 36.96
N THR A 5 19.68 34.45 37.38
CA THR A 5 18.71 33.37 37.66
C THR A 5 18.11 32.79 36.39
N ARG A 6 18.01 33.55 35.30
CA ARG A 6 17.40 33.09 34.04
C ARG A 6 18.30 32.11 33.27
N TRP A 7 19.63 32.25 33.39
CA TRP A 7 20.59 31.36 32.74
C TRP A 7 20.68 29.97 33.38
N ARG A 8 20.48 29.86 34.71
CA ARG A 8 20.48 28.56 35.40
C ARG A 8 19.32 27.66 34.98
N TYR A 9 18.11 28.22 34.84
CA TYR A 9 16.94 27.45 34.39
C TYR A 9 17.06 26.88 32.98
N GLN A 10 17.79 27.55 32.09
CA GLN A 10 17.89 27.15 30.68
C GLN A 10 18.90 26.02 30.46
N LEU A 11 19.92 25.90 31.32
CA LEU A 11 20.88 24.79 31.32
C LEU A 11 20.30 23.50 31.94
N ASP A 12 19.53 23.62 33.03
CA ASP A 12 18.90 22.45 33.66
C ASP A 12 17.85 21.79 32.75
N TRP A 13 17.13 22.59 31.95
CA TRP A 13 16.16 22.09 30.96
C TRP A 13 16.85 21.35 29.80
N TRP A 14 18.04 21.81 29.38
CA TRP A 14 18.81 21.18 28.31
C TRP A 14 19.41 19.84 28.71
N HIS A 15 19.86 19.71 29.97
CA HIS A 15 20.35 18.44 30.51
C HIS A 15 19.24 17.41 30.70
N ASP A 16 18.06 17.79 31.22
CA ASP A 16 16.93 16.87 31.40
C ASP A 16 16.38 16.37 30.04
N LEU A 17 16.39 17.22 29.00
CA LEU A 17 15.97 16.81 27.65
C LEU A 17 16.93 15.79 27.01
N HIS A 18 18.25 15.95 27.19
CA HIS A 18 19.23 14.98 26.68
C HIS A 18 19.15 13.63 27.41
N LEU A 19 19.01 13.64 28.74
CA LEU A 19 18.82 12.42 29.52
C LEU A 19 17.55 11.65 29.12
N ARG A 20 16.45 12.35 28.83
CA ARG A 20 15.20 11.72 28.36
C ARG A 20 15.27 11.20 26.92
N LEU A 21 16.10 11.79 26.07
CA LEU A 21 16.36 11.31 24.71
C LEU A 21 17.22 10.03 24.72
N ASP A 22 18.25 9.99 25.57
CA ASP A 22 19.11 8.82 25.71
C ASP A 22 18.39 7.62 26.33
N LEU A 23 17.51 7.84 27.32
CA LEU A 23 16.73 6.76 27.93
C LEU A 23 15.77 6.09 26.92
N ARG A 24 15.08 6.88 26.09
CA ARG A 24 14.20 6.34 25.03
C ARG A 24 14.97 5.59 23.95
N ARG A 25 16.20 6.04 23.64
CA ARG A 25 17.06 5.36 22.67
C ARG A 25 17.57 4.02 23.19
N ALA A 26 17.88 3.95 24.49
CA ALA A 26 18.27 2.70 25.16
C ALA A 26 17.11 1.70 25.22
N GLU A 27 15.88 2.15 25.51
CA GLU A 27 14.69 1.28 25.50
C GLU A 27 14.37 0.73 24.10
N SER A 28 14.48 1.56 23.06
CA SER A 28 14.29 1.14 21.66
C SER A 28 15.30 0.07 21.21
N LEU A 29 16.56 0.19 21.63
CA LEU A 29 17.61 -0.79 21.33
C LEU A 29 17.40 -2.12 22.08
N LEU A 30 16.89 -2.07 23.31
CA LEU A 30 16.55 -3.28 24.07
C LEU A 30 15.36 -4.04 23.44
N LEU A 31 14.31 -3.31 23.03
CA LEU A 31 13.15 -3.89 22.34
C LEU A 31 13.53 -4.52 20.98
N SER A 32 14.40 -3.86 20.21
CA SER A 32 14.91 -4.40 18.94
C SER A 32 15.71 -5.69 19.13
N ASN A 33 16.54 -5.76 20.17
CA ASN A 33 17.36 -6.93 20.46
C ASN A 33 16.57 -8.12 21.01
N VAL A 34 15.50 -7.88 21.78
CA VAL A 34 14.56 -8.93 22.23
C VAL A 34 13.80 -9.52 21.04
N CYS A 35 13.33 -8.68 20.12
CA CYS A 35 12.61 -9.13 18.93
C CYS A 35 13.50 -9.94 17.97
N LYS A 36 14.77 -9.54 17.79
CA LYS A 36 15.76 -10.31 17.01
C LYS A 36 16.08 -11.68 17.61
N ARG A 37 16.11 -11.81 18.94
CA ARG A 37 16.37 -13.10 19.62
C ARG A 37 15.19 -14.07 19.50
N GLN A 38 13.95 -13.58 19.49
CA GLN A 38 12.77 -14.41 19.28
C GLN A 38 12.65 -14.94 17.84
N ALA A 39 13.04 -14.14 16.84
CA ALA A 39 13.05 -14.56 15.43
C ALA A 39 14.05 -15.70 15.15
N LEU A 40 15.24 -15.68 15.79
CA LEU A 40 16.27 -16.70 15.58
C LEU A 40 15.90 -18.06 16.21
N HIS A 41 15.12 -18.06 17.29
CA HIS A 41 14.65 -19.30 17.94
C HIS A 41 13.56 -20.03 17.15
N LEU A 42 12.84 -19.33 16.26
CA LEU A 42 11.79 -19.92 15.43
C LEU A 42 12.34 -20.57 14.15
N GLN A 43 13.47 -20.08 13.62
CA GLN A 43 14.10 -20.64 12.41
C GLN A 43 14.79 -21.99 12.63
N LEU A 44 15.16 -22.38 13.86
CA LEU A 44 15.77 -23.69 14.12
C LEU A 44 14.77 -24.85 14.25
N ARG A 45 13.46 -24.60 14.29
CA ARG A 45 12.44 -25.67 14.50
C ARG A 45 11.76 -26.17 13.22
N LEU A 46 12.03 -25.59 12.06
CA LEU A 46 11.38 -25.94 10.79
C LEU A 46 12.41 -26.29 9.72
N GLN A 47 13.01 -27.47 9.81
CA GLN A 47 13.67 -28.11 8.66
C GLN A 47 12.80 -29.28 8.18
N PRO A 48 12.22 -29.23 6.97
CA PRO A 48 11.69 -30.42 6.34
C PRO A 48 12.83 -31.23 5.69
N ARG A 49 12.92 -32.52 6.06
CA ARG A 49 13.70 -33.53 5.35
C ARG A 49 13.09 -33.78 3.97
N LEU A 50 13.68 -33.25 2.90
CA LEU A 50 13.33 -33.66 1.54
C LEU A 50 13.96 -35.02 1.23
N ARG A 51 13.13 -36.08 1.18
CA ARG A 51 13.47 -37.34 0.52
C ARG A 51 12.88 -37.37 -0.89
N ARG A 52 13.83 -37.42 -1.82
CA ARG A 52 13.80 -37.77 -3.24
C ARG A 52 12.90 -38.98 -3.56
N LEU A 53 12.00 -38.84 -4.53
CA LEU A 53 11.55 -39.92 -5.42
C LEU A 53 11.36 -39.35 -6.83
N VAL A 54 12.15 -39.90 -7.75
CA VAL A 54 12.17 -39.64 -9.19
C VAL A 54 11.61 -40.88 -9.85
N GLN A 55 10.63 -40.75 -10.76
CA GLN A 55 10.37 -41.77 -11.78
C GLN A 55 10.01 -41.11 -13.13
N PRO A 56 10.46 -41.70 -14.26
CA PRO A 56 10.31 -41.12 -15.59
C PRO A 56 9.08 -41.66 -16.33
N VAL A 57 8.45 -40.83 -17.17
CA VAL A 57 7.45 -41.28 -18.15
C VAL A 57 7.86 -40.78 -19.53
N SER A 58 8.05 -41.74 -20.44
CA SER A 58 8.40 -41.57 -21.86
C SER A 58 7.22 -41.05 -22.70
N PRO A 59 7.48 -40.50 -23.91
CA PRO A 59 6.49 -39.79 -24.72
C PRO A 59 5.76 -40.73 -25.69
N SER A 60 4.46 -40.50 -25.92
CA SER A 60 3.68 -41.17 -26.96
C SER A 60 2.95 -40.16 -27.85
N GLN A 61 3.56 -39.97 -29.02
CA GLN A 61 3.06 -39.72 -30.38
C GLN A 61 1.63 -39.20 -30.60
N SER A 62 1.57 -38.12 -31.40
CA SER A 62 0.42 -37.58 -32.13
C SER A 62 -0.25 -38.57 -33.08
N PRO A 63 -1.47 -38.26 -33.54
CA PRO A 63 -1.65 -38.23 -34.99
C PRO A 63 -2.51 -37.08 -35.53
N SER A 64 -2.09 -36.66 -36.72
CA SER A 64 -2.88 -36.31 -37.90
C SER A 64 -3.68 -35.00 -37.98
N SER A 65 -3.15 -34.16 -38.86
CA SER A 65 -3.72 -33.00 -39.54
C SER A 65 -4.87 -33.34 -40.50
N SER A 66 -5.85 -32.44 -40.60
CA SER A 66 -6.78 -32.31 -41.74
C SER A 66 -7.10 -30.81 -41.92
N PRO A 67 -7.06 -30.26 -43.15
CA PRO A 67 -7.32 -28.84 -43.39
C PRO A 67 -8.83 -28.62 -43.59
N THR A 68 -9.41 -27.63 -42.93
CA THR A 68 -10.77 -27.17 -43.26
C THR A 68 -10.81 -25.65 -43.23
N SER A 69 -10.83 -25.12 -44.46
CA SER A 69 -11.37 -23.85 -44.95
C SER A 69 -11.66 -22.73 -43.96
N ALA A 70 -10.92 -21.63 -44.12
CA ALA A 70 -11.17 -20.33 -43.50
C ALA A 70 -12.50 -19.72 -43.99
N PRO A 71 -13.35 -19.19 -43.09
CA PRO A 71 -14.43 -18.28 -43.47
C PRO A 71 -13.91 -16.84 -43.70
N PRO A 72 -14.61 -16.04 -44.54
CA PRO A 72 -14.18 -14.70 -44.96
C PRO A 72 -14.16 -13.68 -43.80
N PRO A 73 -13.40 -12.57 -43.93
CA PRO A 73 -13.24 -11.59 -42.86
C PRO A 73 -14.55 -10.83 -42.64
N ALA A 74 -15.13 -11.01 -41.46
CA ALA A 74 -16.23 -10.18 -41.00
C ALA A 74 -15.70 -8.78 -40.67
N THR A 75 -16.14 -7.81 -41.45
CA THR A 75 -15.99 -6.37 -41.22
C THR A 75 -16.47 -6.05 -39.81
N SER A 76 -15.52 -5.71 -38.93
CA SER A 76 -15.80 -5.39 -37.53
C SER A 76 -16.29 -3.95 -37.45
N THR A 77 -17.62 -3.77 -37.51
CA THR A 77 -18.27 -2.55 -37.02
C THR A 77 -18.38 -2.68 -35.50
N SER A 78 -17.74 -1.76 -34.79
CA SER A 78 -17.55 -1.68 -33.34
C SER A 78 -18.79 -1.98 -32.48
N PRO A 79 -18.56 -2.32 -31.21
CA PRO A 79 -19.20 -1.60 -30.13
C PRO A 79 -18.13 -0.79 -29.38
N ALA A 80 -18.39 0.50 -29.19
CA ALA A 80 -17.61 1.32 -28.27
C ALA A 80 -17.61 0.64 -26.89
N THR A 81 -16.44 0.21 -26.42
CA THR A 81 -16.26 -0.33 -25.08
C THR A 81 -16.54 0.80 -24.10
N SER A 82 -17.62 0.64 -23.33
CA SER A 82 -17.88 1.45 -22.15
C SER A 82 -16.64 1.42 -21.24
N SER A 83 -16.17 2.61 -20.89
CA SER A 83 -14.98 2.92 -20.11
C SER A 83 -15.07 2.51 -18.63
N GLY A 84 -15.36 1.24 -18.33
CA GLY A 84 -15.36 0.71 -16.96
C GLY A 84 -14.09 -0.08 -16.67
N GLY A 85 -13.10 0.55 -16.02
CA GLY A 85 -11.90 -0.16 -15.55
C GLY A 85 -12.19 -1.10 -14.38
N LEU A 86 -11.18 -1.90 -13.99
CA LEU A 86 -11.28 -2.87 -12.88
C LEU A 86 -11.78 -2.19 -11.60
N THR A 87 -12.77 -2.78 -10.93
CA THR A 87 -13.36 -2.21 -9.71
C THR A 87 -13.30 -3.21 -8.56
N TYR A 88 -12.90 -2.72 -7.38
CA TYR A 88 -12.81 -3.48 -6.15
C TYR A 88 -13.55 -2.79 -5.01
N LYS A 89 -14.06 -3.58 -4.06
CA LYS A 89 -14.36 -3.06 -2.72
C LYS A 89 -13.03 -2.77 -2.03
N ALA A 90 -12.85 -1.55 -1.55
CA ALA A 90 -11.59 -1.06 -1.03
C ALA A 90 -11.74 -0.54 0.39
N SER A 91 -10.67 -0.67 1.18
CA SER A 91 -10.48 0.09 2.41
C SER A 91 -9.43 1.17 2.16
N PHE A 92 -9.57 2.26 2.90
CA PHE A 92 -8.74 3.44 2.76
C PHE A 92 -8.17 3.81 4.12
N THR A 93 -6.88 4.02 4.17
CA THR A 93 -6.14 4.57 5.32
C THR A 93 -5.29 5.73 4.85
N HIS A 94 -4.46 6.29 5.71
CA HIS A 94 -3.45 7.25 5.33
C HIS A 94 -2.14 7.03 6.09
N TYR A 95 -1.04 7.46 5.46
CA TYR A 95 0.31 7.45 6.03
C TYR A 95 1.09 8.69 5.57
N GLY A 96 2.29 8.91 6.12
CA GLY A 96 3.12 10.07 5.83
C GLY A 96 3.47 10.88 7.07
N ALA A 97 3.77 12.17 6.90
CA ALA A 97 4.23 13.02 7.98
C ALA A 97 3.21 13.07 9.13
N GLY A 98 3.68 12.74 10.34
CA GLY A 98 2.85 12.71 11.55
C GLY A 98 2.18 11.36 11.84
N ASP A 99 2.26 10.38 10.93
CA ASP A 99 1.85 9.01 11.21
C ASP A 99 2.88 8.31 12.10
N SER A 100 2.44 7.84 13.27
CA SER A 100 3.27 7.13 14.25
C SER A 100 3.22 5.61 14.08
N PHE A 101 2.32 5.10 13.25
CA PHE A 101 2.07 3.67 13.05
C PHE A 101 2.49 3.17 11.66
N GLY A 102 2.68 4.07 10.69
CA GLY A 102 3.24 3.78 9.36
C GLY A 102 4.62 4.41 9.12
N SER A 103 4.92 4.67 7.84
CA SER A 103 6.15 5.38 7.45
C SER A 103 5.94 6.89 7.59
N PRO A 104 6.87 7.65 8.22
CA PRO A 104 6.75 9.09 8.38
C PRO A 104 6.85 9.86 7.05
N ASN A 105 7.24 9.19 5.96
CA ASN A 105 7.39 9.80 4.65
C ASN A 105 6.65 8.94 3.61
N CYS A 106 5.69 9.53 2.89
CA CYS A 106 4.94 8.85 1.82
C CYS A 106 5.24 9.40 0.42
N ASN A 107 5.77 10.63 0.34
CA ASN A 107 6.02 11.31 -0.93
C ASN A 107 7.53 11.52 -1.16
N THR A 108 8.25 10.42 -1.40
CA THR A 108 9.71 10.43 -1.63
C THR A 108 10.07 9.49 -2.77
N ASN A 109 11.23 9.71 -3.41
CA ASN A 109 11.73 8.81 -4.45
C ASN A 109 12.20 7.45 -3.93
N THR A 110 12.19 7.23 -2.61
CA THR A 110 12.39 5.93 -1.98
C THR A 110 11.12 5.08 -1.88
N ALA A 111 9.97 5.60 -2.34
CA ALA A 111 8.76 4.79 -2.49
C ALA A 111 9.01 3.59 -3.43
N ALA A 112 8.24 2.51 -3.29
CA ALA A 112 8.50 1.26 -3.99
C ALA A 112 8.45 1.37 -5.53
N CYS A 113 7.77 2.40 -6.06
CA CYS A 113 7.77 2.70 -7.49
C CYS A 113 8.91 3.61 -7.95
N PHE A 114 9.85 4.02 -7.08
CA PHE A 114 10.97 4.91 -7.41
C PHE A 114 10.57 6.27 -8.00
N PHE A 115 9.40 6.76 -7.57
CA PHE A 115 8.94 8.11 -7.88
C PHE A 115 7.99 8.61 -6.80
N TYR A 116 7.79 9.92 -6.78
CA TYR A 116 6.79 10.59 -5.98
C TYR A 116 6.00 11.59 -6.85
N THR A 117 4.97 12.22 -6.31
CA THR A 117 4.10 13.12 -7.08
C THR A 117 4.09 14.50 -6.48
N TYR A 118 4.24 15.54 -7.32
CA TYR A 118 4.16 16.93 -6.88
C TYR A 118 3.87 17.90 -8.05
N PRO A 119 2.71 18.59 -8.06
CA PRO A 119 1.51 18.26 -7.29
C PRO A 119 0.92 16.90 -7.74
N GLY A 120 -0.11 16.42 -7.06
CA GLY A 120 -0.90 15.27 -7.47
C GLY A 120 -0.97 14.17 -6.42
N PHE A 121 -2.13 13.54 -6.30
CA PHE A 121 -2.41 12.57 -5.24
C PHE A 121 -1.75 11.23 -5.52
N SER A 122 -1.17 10.64 -4.48
CA SER A 122 -0.53 9.34 -4.52
C SER A 122 -0.98 8.43 -3.39
N ALA A 123 -0.86 7.12 -3.60
CA ALA A 123 -1.19 6.12 -2.61
C ALA A 123 -0.24 4.91 -2.68
N ALA A 124 -0.05 4.26 -1.53
CA ALA A 124 0.40 2.88 -1.50
C ALA A 124 -0.80 1.96 -1.71
N VAL A 125 -0.61 0.80 -2.34
CA VAL A 125 -1.68 -0.19 -2.50
C VAL A 125 -1.29 -1.54 -1.91
N SER A 126 -2.28 -2.29 -1.41
CA SER A 126 -2.09 -3.61 -0.80
C SER A 126 -1.32 -4.56 -1.73
N GLN A 127 -0.46 -5.37 -1.14
CA GLN A 127 0.52 -6.21 -1.86
C GLN A 127 -0.11 -7.11 -2.94
N ASN A 128 -1.33 -7.59 -2.70
CA ASN A 128 -2.08 -8.41 -3.65
C ASN A 128 -2.40 -7.69 -4.96
N LEU A 129 -2.67 -6.38 -4.93
CA LEU A 129 -2.88 -5.55 -6.11
C LEU A 129 -1.59 -4.91 -6.61
N TYR A 130 -0.67 -4.52 -5.71
CA TYR A 130 0.64 -4.01 -6.10
C TYR A 130 1.38 -5.01 -7.00
N GLY A 131 1.29 -6.30 -6.67
CA GLY A 131 1.76 -7.41 -7.50
C GLY A 131 3.23 -7.81 -7.30
N ALA A 132 3.89 -7.24 -6.29
CA ALA A 132 5.25 -7.58 -5.89
C ALA A 132 5.44 -7.44 -4.38
N GLY A 133 6.30 -8.26 -3.78
CA GLY A 133 6.63 -8.17 -2.36
C GLY A 133 7.75 -7.16 -2.05
N PRO A 134 8.01 -6.86 -0.76
CA PRO A 134 9.16 -6.06 -0.35
C PRO A 134 10.47 -6.57 -0.96
N GLY A 135 11.27 -5.67 -1.52
CA GLY A 135 12.56 -5.99 -2.14
C GLY A 135 12.50 -6.65 -3.53
N GLN A 136 11.30 -6.88 -4.09
CA GLN A 136 11.13 -7.46 -5.43
C GLN A 136 11.08 -6.43 -6.56
N GLY A 137 11.21 -5.13 -6.24
CA GLY A 137 11.14 -4.04 -7.20
C GLY A 137 9.73 -3.51 -7.44
N GLN A 138 9.55 -2.87 -8.61
CA GLN A 138 8.29 -2.28 -9.01
C GLN A 138 7.27 -3.36 -9.33
N GLY A 139 6.10 -3.27 -8.68
CA GLY A 139 4.94 -4.09 -9.03
C GLY A 139 4.21 -3.52 -10.25
N PRO A 140 3.38 -4.32 -10.95
CA PRO A 140 2.59 -3.87 -12.09
C PRO A 140 1.62 -2.73 -11.77
N ALA A 141 1.27 -2.49 -10.51
CA ALA A 141 0.41 -1.37 -10.14
C ALA A 141 1.12 0.00 -10.21
N CYS A 142 2.46 0.05 -10.24
CA CYS A 142 3.20 1.31 -10.27
C CYS A 142 2.77 2.19 -11.44
N GLY A 143 2.40 3.45 -11.15
CA GLY A 143 1.96 4.43 -12.14
C GLY A 143 0.50 4.26 -12.61
N THR A 144 -0.22 3.24 -12.15
CA THR A 144 -1.67 3.12 -12.45
C THR A 144 -2.47 4.17 -11.67
N CYS A 145 -3.58 4.62 -12.26
CA CYS A 145 -4.48 5.61 -11.66
C CYS A 145 -5.81 4.99 -11.25
N TRP A 146 -6.30 5.39 -10.08
CA TRP A 146 -7.49 4.81 -9.45
C TRP A 146 -8.38 5.91 -8.91
N LYS A 147 -9.65 5.88 -9.33
CA LYS A 147 -10.71 6.68 -8.74
C LYS A 147 -11.21 5.99 -7.48
N LEU A 148 -11.10 6.66 -6.36
CA LEU A 148 -11.47 6.17 -5.03
C LEU A 148 -12.75 6.87 -4.58
N VAL A 149 -13.69 6.12 -4.00
CA VAL A 149 -14.93 6.65 -3.42
C VAL A 149 -15.08 6.08 -2.02
N GLY A 150 -15.12 6.98 -1.02
CA GLY A 150 -15.40 6.61 0.37
C GLY A 150 -16.90 6.59 0.65
N GLU A 151 -17.36 5.58 1.38
CA GLU A 151 -18.78 5.40 1.69
C GLU A 151 -19.00 5.39 3.21
N THR A 152 -18.30 4.52 3.94
CA THR A 152 -18.47 4.36 5.39
C THR A 152 -17.15 4.40 6.15
N ASP A 153 -17.19 4.72 7.44
CA ASP A 153 -16.09 4.49 8.39
C ASP A 153 -15.95 3.00 8.74
N SER A 154 -14.97 2.68 9.59
CA SER A 154 -14.72 1.33 10.09
C SER A 154 -15.86 0.72 10.93
N SER A 155 -16.78 1.55 11.43
CA SER A 155 -17.93 1.16 12.24
C SER A 155 -19.21 1.03 11.39
N GLY A 156 -19.16 1.33 10.10
CA GLY A 156 -20.28 1.27 9.17
C GLY A 156 -21.11 2.54 9.12
N ASN A 157 -20.69 3.63 9.76
CA ASN A 157 -21.38 4.91 9.64
C ASN A 157 -21.00 5.58 8.32
N ALA A 158 -21.94 6.25 7.66
CA ALA A 158 -21.64 6.99 6.45
C ALA A 158 -20.62 8.11 6.72
N LEU A 159 -19.65 8.28 5.82
CA LEU A 159 -18.72 9.41 5.88
C LEU A 159 -19.46 10.73 5.66
N SER A 160 -19.03 11.80 6.33
CA SER A 160 -19.60 13.14 6.14
C SER A 160 -19.52 13.64 4.69
N ASN A 161 -18.55 13.13 3.93
CA ASN A 161 -18.31 13.42 2.53
C ASN A 161 -18.52 12.19 1.63
N ALA A 162 -19.34 11.22 2.07
CA ALA A 162 -19.62 10.00 1.32
C ALA A 162 -20.02 10.29 -0.13
N GLY A 163 -19.47 9.52 -1.06
CA GLY A 163 -19.67 9.70 -2.50
C GLY A 163 -18.73 10.72 -3.16
N THR A 164 -17.94 11.47 -2.38
CA THR A 164 -16.84 12.26 -2.95
C THR A 164 -15.76 11.33 -3.47
N SER A 165 -15.19 11.67 -4.63
CA SER A 165 -14.13 10.88 -5.25
C SER A 165 -12.86 11.67 -5.47
N ILE A 166 -11.72 11.01 -5.31
CA ILE A 166 -10.42 11.49 -5.79
C ILE A 166 -9.83 10.48 -6.76
N VAL A 167 -8.89 10.94 -7.59
CA VAL A 167 -8.06 10.05 -8.41
C VAL A 167 -6.64 10.07 -7.84
N VAL A 168 -6.08 8.91 -7.56
CA VAL A 168 -4.71 8.75 -7.06
C VAL A 168 -3.87 7.97 -8.05
N MET A 169 -2.56 8.23 -8.06
CA MET A 169 -1.57 7.40 -8.74
C MET A 169 -0.87 6.49 -7.74
N ILE A 170 -0.71 5.21 -8.07
CA ILE A 170 0.04 4.27 -7.21
C ILE A 170 1.53 4.51 -7.35
N ASN A 171 2.17 4.90 -6.24
CA ASN A 171 3.62 5.12 -6.18
C ASN A 171 4.34 4.23 -5.15
N ASN A 172 3.59 3.48 -4.33
CA ASN A 172 4.18 2.72 -3.24
C ASN A 172 3.46 1.39 -2.97
N LEU A 173 4.12 0.54 -2.19
CA LEU A 173 3.61 -0.74 -1.71
C LEU A 173 3.11 -0.61 -0.27
N CYS A 174 1.89 -1.08 -0.01
CA CYS A 174 1.46 -1.44 1.34
C CYS A 174 1.71 -2.96 1.55
N PRO A 175 2.75 -3.35 2.32
CA PRO A 175 3.14 -4.75 2.43
C PRO A 175 2.10 -5.57 3.20
N ALA A 176 1.96 -6.85 2.85
CA ALA A 176 1.09 -7.77 3.60
C ALA A 176 1.67 -8.11 4.99
N ASP A 177 3.00 -8.18 5.10
CA ASP A 177 3.66 -8.49 6.36
C ASP A 177 3.48 -7.35 7.37
N GLY A 178 3.03 -7.69 8.58
CA GLY A 178 2.76 -6.72 9.65
C GLY A 178 1.53 -5.82 9.42
N ASN A 179 0.85 -5.88 8.27
CA ASN A 179 -0.32 -5.04 7.99
C ASN A 179 -1.53 -5.88 7.49
N PRO A 180 -2.44 -6.27 8.42
CA PRO A 180 -3.64 -7.03 8.07
C PRO A 180 -4.56 -6.35 7.05
N LEU A 181 -4.54 -5.02 6.96
CA LEU A 181 -5.34 -4.29 5.96
C LEU A 181 -4.85 -4.56 4.53
N CYS A 182 -3.58 -4.91 4.36
CA CYS A 182 -2.92 -5.11 3.09
C CYS A 182 -2.54 -6.58 2.82
N ALA A 183 -3.03 -7.50 3.67
CA ALA A 183 -2.71 -8.92 3.66
C ALA A 183 -3.81 -9.79 3.02
N GLN A 184 -4.54 -9.27 2.04
CA GLN A 184 -5.58 -10.03 1.35
C GLN A 184 -4.98 -11.22 0.59
N ASN A 185 -5.64 -12.38 0.69
CA ASN A 185 -5.27 -13.58 -0.07
C ASN A 185 -5.75 -13.46 -1.53
N GLY A 186 -4.92 -12.86 -2.38
CA GLY A 186 -5.28 -12.56 -3.76
C GLY A 186 -6.34 -11.46 -3.88
N LEU A 187 -6.84 -11.23 -5.11
CA LEU A 187 -7.80 -10.16 -5.40
C LEU A 187 -9.26 -10.54 -5.10
N SER A 188 -9.54 -11.81 -4.81
CA SER A 188 -10.87 -12.30 -4.39
C SER A 188 -11.01 -12.41 -2.87
N GLY A 189 -9.88 -12.50 -2.14
CA GLY A 189 -9.87 -12.44 -0.69
C GLY A 189 -10.25 -11.05 -0.18
N THR A 190 -10.56 -10.94 1.11
CA THR A 190 -10.87 -9.67 1.76
C THR A 190 -10.14 -9.52 3.09
N ASN A 191 -9.93 -8.28 3.54
CA ASN A 191 -9.47 -7.97 4.88
C ASN A 191 -10.64 -7.97 5.89
N GLN A 192 -10.37 -7.62 7.15
CA GLN A 192 -11.36 -7.64 8.23
C GLN A 192 -12.55 -6.66 8.05
N TYR A 193 -12.45 -5.73 7.09
CA TYR A 193 -13.51 -4.80 6.72
C TYR A 193 -14.24 -5.22 5.43
N GLY A 194 -13.97 -6.43 4.94
CA GLY A 194 -14.55 -6.98 3.72
C GLY A 194 -14.05 -6.28 2.46
N ALA A 195 -12.87 -5.65 2.47
CA ALA A 195 -12.28 -5.01 1.31
C ALA A 195 -11.26 -5.92 0.62
N ASN A 196 -11.33 -6.00 -0.71
CA ASN A 196 -10.44 -6.81 -1.54
C ASN A 196 -9.04 -6.22 -1.66
N VAL A 197 -8.93 -4.91 -1.51
CA VAL A 197 -7.69 -4.15 -1.61
C VAL A 197 -7.70 -3.02 -0.58
N ASN A 198 -6.52 -2.56 -0.18
CA ASN A 198 -6.37 -1.35 0.65
C ASN A 198 -5.53 -0.31 -0.08
N PHE A 199 -5.97 0.94 -0.03
CA PHE A 199 -5.21 2.10 -0.48
C PHE A 199 -4.79 2.91 0.74
N ASP A 200 -3.49 3.04 0.93
CA ASP A 200 -2.92 3.88 1.98
C ASP A 200 -2.57 5.24 1.37
N LEU A 201 -3.40 6.24 1.65
CA LEU A 201 -3.32 7.55 1.01
C LEU A 201 -2.15 8.34 1.55
N CYS A 202 -1.35 8.91 0.64
CA CYS A 202 -0.23 9.72 1.05
C CYS A 202 -0.70 11.09 1.57
N SER A 203 -0.47 11.34 2.87
CA SER A 203 -0.81 12.61 3.51
C SER A 203 0.01 13.77 2.93
N ASP A 204 1.29 13.52 2.62
CA ASP A 204 2.22 14.54 2.11
C ASP A 204 1.89 15.01 0.69
N SER A 205 1.10 14.24 -0.08
CA SER A 205 0.60 14.66 -1.41
C SER A 205 -0.78 15.34 -1.35
N GLY A 206 -1.38 15.44 -0.16
CA GLY A 206 -2.73 15.98 0.06
C GLY A 206 -3.86 14.98 -0.19
N ALA A 207 -3.54 13.73 -0.55
CA ALA A 207 -4.55 12.72 -0.89
C ALA A 207 -5.46 12.38 0.31
N SER A 208 -4.88 12.25 1.51
CA SER A 208 -5.62 11.97 2.73
C SER A 208 -6.62 13.09 3.06
N GLU A 209 -6.17 14.35 3.06
CA GLU A 209 -7.04 15.51 3.33
C GLU A 209 -8.17 15.62 2.30
N ALA A 210 -7.87 15.43 1.02
CA ALA A 210 -8.89 15.46 -0.03
C ALA A 210 -9.93 14.33 0.10
N PHE A 211 -9.53 13.17 0.60
CA PHE A 211 -10.41 12.00 0.73
C PHE A 211 -11.19 11.94 2.03
N PHE A 212 -10.55 12.18 3.17
CA PHE A 212 -11.17 12.09 4.49
C PHE A 212 -11.75 13.42 4.97
N GLY A 213 -11.28 14.55 4.42
CA GLY A 213 -11.66 15.90 4.86
C GLY A 213 -11.47 16.08 6.37
N ASN A 214 -12.43 16.77 6.99
CA ASN A 214 -12.46 17.01 8.45
C ASN A 214 -13.29 15.95 9.21
N SER A 215 -13.47 14.74 8.66
CA SER A 215 -14.33 13.71 9.26
C SER A 215 -13.80 13.16 10.59
N GLY A 216 -12.48 13.29 10.85
CA GLY A 216 -11.82 12.64 11.98
C GLY A 216 -11.70 11.12 11.84
N VAL A 217 -12.05 10.57 10.67
CA VAL A 217 -12.00 9.14 10.36
C VAL A 217 -10.62 8.78 9.82
N GLY A 218 -9.97 7.78 10.44
CA GLY A 218 -8.68 7.24 9.98
C GLY A 218 -8.80 6.00 9.08
N LEU A 219 -9.99 5.41 8.97
CA LEU A 219 -10.26 4.28 8.09
C LEU A 219 -11.65 4.38 7.47
N ALA A 220 -11.69 4.30 6.14
CA ALA A 220 -12.92 4.23 5.38
C ALA A 220 -13.02 2.95 4.54
N VAL A 221 -14.24 2.63 4.12
CA VAL A 221 -14.56 1.56 3.19
C VAL A 221 -15.40 2.14 2.05
N GLY A 222 -15.21 1.61 0.85
CA GLY A 222 -15.98 2.01 -0.33
C GLY A 222 -15.46 1.29 -1.57
N THR A 223 -15.30 2.02 -2.67
CA THR A 223 -14.94 1.45 -3.98
C THR A 223 -13.71 2.10 -4.58
N ALA A 224 -12.92 1.29 -5.29
CA ALA A 224 -11.79 1.76 -6.09
C ALA A 224 -11.92 1.23 -7.51
N THR A 225 -11.93 2.14 -8.48
CA THR A 225 -12.03 1.83 -9.91
C THR A 225 -10.79 2.30 -10.62
N GLN A 226 -10.11 1.41 -11.35
CA GLN A 226 -9.00 1.78 -12.21
C GLN A 226 -9.51 2.70 -13.31
N VAL A 227 -8.81 3.80 -13.55
CA VAL A 227 -9.15 4.79 -14.56
C VAL A 227 -7.93 5.09 -15.44
N ASP A 228 -8.17 5.74 -16.57
CA ASP A 228 -7.08 6.29 -17.36
C ASP A 228 -6.41 7.44 -16.59
N CYS A 229 -5.07 7.53 -16.65
CA CYS A 229 -4.35 8.57 -15.92
C CYS A 229 -4.59 9.99 -16.45
N SER A 230 -5.30 10.17 -17.56
CA SER A 230 -5.84 11.48 -17.97
C SER A 230 -6.87 12.04 -16.97
N GLU A 231 -7.48 11.20 -16.13
CA GLU A 231 -8.34 11.65 -15.01
C GLU A 231 -7.53 12.09 -13.79
N TRP A 232 -6.25 11.73 -13.72
CA TRP A 232 -5.36 12.15 -12.64
C TRP A 232 -4.66 13.47 -13.00
N THR A 233 -4.62 14.40 -12.04
CA THR A 233 -3.92 15.68 -12.20
C THR A 233 -2.68 15.72 -11.32
N GLY A 234 -1.51 15.93 -11.92
CA GLY A 234 -0.26 16.06 -11.20
C GLY A 234 0.97 15.90 -12.08
N THR A 235 2.13 15.77 -11.44
CA THR A 235 3.40 15.48 -12.09
C THR A 235 4.19 14.44 -11.29
N ILE A 236 4.83 13.52 -12.01
CA ILE A 236 5.74 12.53 -11.44
C ILE A 236 7.12 13.18 -11.27
N VAL A 237 7.76 12.94 -10.13
CA VAL A 237 9.13 13.34 -9.84
C VAL A 237 9.96 12.12 -9.46
N HIS A 238 11.16 12.02 -10.04
CA HIS A 238 12.12 10.92 -9.84
C HIS A 238 13.30 11.35 -8.94
#